data_AF-I1RUX3-F1
#
_entry.id   AF-I1RUX3-F1
#
_cell.length_a   1.000
_cell.length_b   1.000
_cell.length_c   1.000
_cell.angle_alpha   90.00
_cell.angle_beta   90.00
_cell.angle_gamma   90.00
#
_symmetry.space_group_name_H-M   'P 1'
#
loop_
_entity.id
_entity.type
_entity.pdbx_description
1 polymer ?
#
loop_
_entity_poly.entity_id
_entity_poly.type
_entity_poly.pdbx_seq_one_letter_code
_entity_poly.pdbx_strand_id
1 'polypeptide(L)'
;MAGQNHVMSLFHQIVADSTRTEEEVVLPGRNDVACGFPFEELATREARRHSLSVSQIASLVQFQDLEYCSHVIDELICSICLSPMLTPLLTTCGHTFCSECLRRHVTVTNQCPLDRRSIRPRKARRPQSMVDALDRLTVMCPNANQGCSSSINRDQVVTHILRCAYNARVSKDNTPDKDM
;
A
#
# COMPACT_ATOMS: atom_id res chain seq x y z
N MET A 1 -43.31 35.00 48.29
CA MET A 1 -43.74 34.42 47.00
C MET A 1 -42.58 34.60 46.03
N ALA A 2 -41.75 33.58 45.89
CA ALA A 2 -40.52 33.61 45.11
C ALA A 2 -40.67 32.69 43.91
N GLY A 3 -40.05 33.08 42.80
CA GLY A 3 -39.63 32.16 41.75
C GLY A 3 -40.35 32.36 40.42
N GLN A 4 -39.86 33.31 39.62
CA GLN A 4 -40.03 33.24 38.18
C GLN A 4 -38.70 33.53 37.46
N ASN A 5 -38.30 32.53 36.67
CA ASN A 5 -37.61 32.62 35.39
C ASN A 5 -36.08 32.81 35.38
N HIS A 6 -35.35 31.74 35.69
CA HIS A 6 -33.90 31.62 35.41
C HIS A 6 -33.55 30.30 34.69
N VAL A 7 -34.33 29.92 33.66
CA VAL A 7 -34.05 28.69 32.87
C VAL A 7 -34.03 28.90 31.35
N MET A 8 -34.30 30.11 30.86
CA MET A 8 -34.21 30.47 29.43
C MET A 8 -32.99 31.32 29.06
N SER A 9 -31.99 31.41 29.96
CA SER A 9 -30.72 32.09 29.67
C SER A 9 -29.52 31.14 29.56
N LEU A 10 -29.68 29.86 29.93
CA LEU A 10 -28.56 28.90 29.89
C LEU A 10 -28.46 28.12 28.57
N PHE A 11 -29.49 28.13 27.71
CA PHE A 11 -29.49 27.35 26.48
C PHE A 11 -28.90 28.08 25.26
N HIS A 12 -28.73 29.41 25.31
CA HIS A 12 -28.08 30.16 24.23
C HIS A 12 -26.57 30.30 24.36
N GLN A 13 -25.98 29.91 25.50
CA GLN A 13 -24.51 29.90 25.66
C GLN A 13 -23.87 28.57 25.23
N ILE A 14 -24.64 27.48 25.14
CA ILE A 14 -24.10 26.14 24.81
C ILE A 14 -23.92 25.95 23.29
N VAL A 15 -24.64 26.71 22.46
CA VAL A 15 -24.53 26.61 20.99
C VAL A 15 -23.55 27.64 20.39
N ALA A 16 -23.05 28.59 21.19
CA ALA A 16 -22.12 29.63 20.73
C ALA A 16 -20.63 29.27 20.83
N ASP A 17 -20.27 28.23 21.61
CA ASP A 17 -18.87 27.77 21.76
C ASP A 17 -18.58 26.40 21.11
N SER A 18 -19.51 25.88 20.31
CA SER A 18 -19.34 24.60 19.61
C SER A 18 -18.83 24.73 18.18
N THR A 19 -17.98 25.72 17.89
CA THR A 19 -16.95 25.52 16.85
C THR A 19 -15.77 24.83 17.52
N ARG A 20 -15.92 23.52 17.73
CA ARG A 20 -14.79 22.66 18.09
C ARG A 20 -13.78 22.81 16.97
N THR A 21 -12.74 23.61 17.20
CA THR A 21 -11.51 23.49 16.43
C THR A 21 -11.12 22.03 16.53
N GLU A 22 -11.06 21.35 15.39
CA GLU A 22 -10.46 20.03 15.32
C GLU A 22 -8.97 20.22 15.59
N GLU A 23 -8.59 20.32 16.88
CA GLU A 23 -7.22 20.15 17.30
C GLU A 23 -6.86 18.70 17.03
N GLU A 24 -6.25 18.52 15.86
CA GLU A 24 -5.69 17.28 15.38
C GLU A 24 -4.60 16.85 16.38
N VAL A 25 -4.88 15.81 17.16
CA VAL A 25 -3.91 15.19 18.07
C VAL A 25 -2.79 14.60 17.20
N VAL A 26 -1.68 15.34 17.08
CA VAL A 26 -0.47 14.87 16.43
C VAL A 26 0.20 13.83 17.33
N LEU A 27 -0.01 12.55 17.02
CA LEU A 27 0.73 11.46 17.64
C LEU A 27 2.16 11.42 17.09
N PRO A 28 3.19 11.25 17.94
CA PRO A 28 4.57 11.25 17.49
C PRO A 28 4.91 9.89 16.88
N GLY A 29 5.32 9.89 15.60
CA GLY A 29 6.06 8.77 15.01
C GLY A 29 5.45 8.07 13.79
N ARG A 30 5.03 8.81 12.75
CA ARG A 30 4.92 8.24 11.38
C ARG A 30 5.39 9.26 10.34
N ASN A 31 6.49 8.93 9.67
CA ASN A 31 6.87 9.60 8.43
C ASN A 31 5.75 9.38 7.39
N ASP A 32 5.39 10.44 6.66
CA ASP A 32 4.53 10.51 5.45
C ASP A 32 3.01 10.81 5.58
N VAL A 33 2.55 11.66 6.50
CA VAL A 33 1.11 11.98 6.68
C VAL A 33 0.57 13.12 5.77
N ALA A 34 1.29 13.59 4.75
CA ALA A 34 0.83 14.76 3.98
C ALA A 34 -0.44 14.53 3.12
N CYS A 35 -0.89 13.30 2.91
CA CYS A 35 -1.89 12.97 1.86
C CYS A 35 -3.08 12.11 2.32
N GLY A 36 -3.14 11.69 3.59
CA GLY A 36 -4.36 11.13 4.20
C GLY A 36 -4.93 9.86 3.55
N PHE A 37 -4.10 9.05 2.88
CA PHE A 37 -4.53 7.75 2.36
C PHE A 37 -4.54 6.69 3.49
N PRO A 38 -5.60 5.86 3.60
CA PRO A 38 -5.74 4.91 4.71
C PRO A 38 -5.02 3.57 4.49
N PHE A 39 -4.28 3.41 3.39
CA PHE A 39 -3.72 2.12 2.97
C PHE A 39 -2.21 2.08 3.08
N GLU A 40 -1.71 0.94 3.53
CA GLU A 40 -0.29 0.67 3.66
C GLU A 40 0.33 0.20 2.34
N GLU A 41 1.58 0.59 2.11
CA GLU A 41 2.41 0.11 1.01
C GLU A 41 2.64 -1.41 1.06
N LEU A 42 2.73 -2.05 -0.11
CA LEU A 42 2.94 -3.49 -0.21
C LEU A 42 4.19 -3.96 0.55
N ALA A 43 5.32 -3.27 0.40
CA ALA A 43 6.57 -3.63 1.07
C ALA A 43 6.42 -3.63 2.60
N THR A 44 5.72 -2.64 3.15
CA THR A 44 5.47 -2.54 4.60
C THR A 44 4.54 -3.64 5.09
N ARG A 45 3.51 -4.00 4.30
CA ARG A 45 2.62 -5.11 4.61
C ARG A 45 3.37 -6.44 4.67
N GLU A 46 4.21 -6.72 3.67
CA GLU A 46 5.00 -7.95 3.63
C GLU A 46 6.08 -7.96 4.73
N ALA A 47 6.66 -6.80 5.06
CA ALA A 47 7.59 -6.67 6.18
C ALA A 47 6.92 -7.08 7.50
N ARG A 48 5.71 -6.58 7.76
CA ARG A 48 4.92 -7.01 8.94
C ARG A 48 4.55 -8.48 8.90
N ARG A 49 4.09 -8.99 7.76
CA ARG A 49 3.70 -10.41 7.59
C ARG A 49 4.84 -11.37 7.91
N HIS A 50 6.07 -10.97 7.58
CA HIS A 50 7.26 -11.80 7.73
C HIS A 50 8.16 -11.40 8.90
N SER A 51 7.74 -10.47 9.76
CA SER A 51 8.54 -9.94 10.88
C SER A 51 9.92 -9.43 10.45
N LEU A 52 9.98 -8.72 9.31
CA LEU A 52 11.17 -8.10 8.74
C LEU A 52 11.04 -6.58 8.71
N SER A 53 12.14 -5.87 8.47
CA SER A 53 12.11 -4.44 8.16
C SER A 53 11.68 -4.20 6.71
N VAL A 54 11.14 -3.00 6.44
CA VAL A 54 10.82 -2.57 5.07
C VAL A 54 12.07 -2.59 4.17
N SER A 55 13.23 -2.19 4.71
CA SER A 55 14.50 -2.23 3.99
C SER A 55 14.93 -3.66 3.65
N GLN A 56 14.68 -4.63 4.54
CA GLN A 56 14.93 -6.04 4.26
C GLN A 56 14.05 -6.52 3.10
N ILE A 57 12.74 -6.23 3.10
CA ILE A 57 11.85 -6.59 1.98
C ILE A 57 12.28 -5.93 0.67
N ALA A 58 12.54 -4.62 0.67
CA ALA A 58 12.97 -3.89 -0.52
C ALA A 58 14.30 -4.43 -1.09
N SER A 59 15.18 -4.94 -0.24
CA SER A 59 16.42 -5.59 -0.69
C SER A 59 16.23 -7.01 -1.24
N LEU A 60 15.11 -7.67 -0.95
CA LEU A 60 14.80 -9.02 -1.41
C LEU A 60 14.03 -9.02 -2.73
N VAL A 61 13.13 -8.05 -2.91
CA VAL A 61 12.27 -7.98 -4.09
C VAL A 61 11.94 -6.53 -4.45
N GLN A 62 12.06 -6.22 -5.74
CA GLN A 62 11.50 -5.02 -6.34
C GLN A 62 10.23 -5.42 -7.10
N PHE A 63 9.06 -5.18 -6.51
CA PHE A 63 7.80 -5.69 -7.06
C PHE A 63 7.43 -5.11 -8.44
N GLN A 64 8.02 -3.97 -8.80
CA GLN A 64 7.83 -3.33 -10.11
C GLN A 64 8.59 -4.07 -11.23
N ASP A 65 9.67 -4.76 -10.87
CA ASP A 65 10.60 -5.42 -11.81
C ASP A 65 10.33 -6.92 -11.93
N LEU A 66 9.18 -7.39 -11.46
CA LEU A 66 8.80 -8.79 -11.58
C LEU A 66 8.59 -9.18 -13.05
N GLU A 67 9.17 -10.30 -13.44
CA GLU A 67 8.96 -10.91 -14.75
C GLU A 67 7.70 -11.79 -14.71
N TYR A 68 6.67 -11.40 -15.46
CA TYR A 68 5.39 -12.12 -15.50
C TYR A 68 5.43 -13.24 -16.55
N CYS A 69 4.93 -14.42 -16.19
CA CYS A 69 4.94 -15.61 -17.07
C CYS A 69 3.92 -15.51 -18.22
N SER A 70 2.97 -14.59 -18.13
CA SER A 70 1.90 -14.40 -19.11
C SER A 70 1.58 -12.92 -19.27
N HIS A 71 0.88 -12.59 -20.37
CA HIS A 71 0.35 -11.26 -20.59
C HIS A 71 -0.55 -10.82 -19.42
N VAL A 72 -0.30 -9.62 -18.89
CA VAL A 72 -1.14 -8.99 -17.88
C VAL A 72 -2.14 -8.10 -18.60
N ILE A 73 -3.44 -8.30 -18.38
CA ILE A 73 -4.49 -7.50 -19.01
C ILE A 73 -4.38 -6.02 -18.62
N ASP A 74 -4.74 -5.13 -19.54
CA ASP A 74 -4.55 -3.68 -19.42
C ASP A 74 -5.29 -3.08 -18.21
N GLU A 75 -6.44 -3.65 -17.81
CA GLU A 75 -7.21 -3.19 -16.65
C GLU A 75 -6.46 -3.34 -15.32
N LEU A 76 -5.42 -4.17 -15.28
CA LEU A 76 -4.56 -4.37 -14.11
C LEU A 76 -3.28 -3.51 -14.17
N ILE A 77 -3.07 -2.75 -15.26
CA ILE A 77 -1.90 -1.91 -15.47
C ILE A 77 -2.17 -0.49 -14.94
N CYS A 78 -1.26 0.03 -14.14
CA CYS A 78 -1.31 1.41 -13.67
C CYS A 78 -1.00 2.37 -14.83
N SER A 79 -1.88 3.32 -15.12
CA SER A 79 -1.63 4.30 -16.18
C SER A 79 -0.59 5.37 -15.84
N ILE A 80 -0.02 5.37 -14.63
CA ILE A 80 1.04 6.30 -14.20
C ILE A 80 2.41 5.65 -14.39
N CYS A 81 2.62 4.45 -13.84
CA CYS A 81 3.91 3.75 -13.94
C CYS A 81 3.97 2.70 -15.06
N LEU A 82 2.86 2.45 -15.75
CA LEU A 82 2.75 1.52 -16.88
C LEU A 82 3.16 0.08 -16.54
N SER A 83 2.86 -0.37 -15.32
CA SER A 83 3.07 -1.78 -14.93
C SER A 83 1.95 -2.28 -14.03
N PRO A 84 1.86 -3.60 -13.78
CA PRO A 84 0.81 -4.19 -12.96
C PRO A 84 0.72 -3.54 -11.58
N MET A 85 -0.49 -3.10 -11.20
CA MET A 85 -0.67 -2.21 -10.05
C MET A 85 -0.16 -2.80 -8.74
N LEU A 86 0.51 -1.98 -7.93
CA LEU A 86 0.92 -2.27 -6.56
C LEU A 86 -0.01 -1.56 -5.59
N THR A 87 -0.66 -2.31 -4.70
CA THR A 87 -1.68 -1.81 -3.77
C THR A 87 -2.69 -0.89 -4.50
N PRO A 88 -3.57 -1.45 -5.36
CA PRO A 88 -4.47 -0.65 -6.19
C PRO A 88 -5.41 0.22 -5.33
N LEU A 89 -5.57 1.48 -5.72
CA LEU A 89 -6.50 2.45 -5.11
C LEU A 89 -7.50 2.95 -6.13
N LEU A 90 -8.77 2.60 -5.90
CA LEU A 90 -9.92 3.08 -6.64
C LEU A 90 -10.30 4.47 -6.13
N THR A 91 -10.15 5.45 -7.02
CA THR A 91 -10.54 6.85 -6.76
C THR A 91 -12.05 7.04 -6.82
N THR A 92 -12.54 8.16 -6.29
CA THR A 92 -13.98 8.51 -6.33
C THR A 92 -14.53 8.73 -7.74
N CYS A 93 -13.67 8.94 -8.74
CA CYS A 93 -14.07 9.05 -10.13
C CYS A 93 -14.18 7.68 -10.84
N GLY A 94 -13.71 6.60 -10.22
CA GLY A 94 -13.79 5.23 -10.77
C GLY A 94 -12.49 4.72 -11.40
N HIS A 95 -11.44 5.54 -11.47
CA HIS A 95 -10.14 5.12 -11.98
C HIS A 95 -9.26 4.54 -10.87
N THR A 96 -8.40 3.58 -11.23
CA THR A 96 -7.54 2.85 -10.29
C THR A 96 -6.07 3.00 -10.64
N PHE A 97 -5.24 3.21 -9.63
CA PHE A 97 -3.79 3.40 -9.77
C PHE A 97 -3.05 2.67 -8.65
N CYS A 98 -1.73 2.52 -8.75
CA CYS A 98 -0.93 2.13 -7.58
C CYS A 98 -1.10 3.17 -6.46
N SER A 99 -1.15 2.72 -5.21
CA SER A 99 -1.24 3.60 -4.05
C SER A 99 -0.15 4.67 -4.07
N GLU A 100 1.09 4.25 -4.34
CA GLU A 100 2.24 5.15 -4.37
C GLU A 100 2.21 6.15 -5.52
N CYS A 101 1.84 5.68 -6.71
CA CYS A 101 1.71 6.55 -7.89
C CYS A 101 0.65 7.63 -7.66
N LEU A 102 -0.51 7.24 -7.14
CA LEU A 102 -1.58 8.18 -6.82
C LEU A 102 -1.15 9.16 -5.74
N ARG A 103 -0.47 8.67 -4.70
CA ARG A 103 0.02 9.47 -3.58
C ARG A 103 0.97 10.57 -4.03
N ARG A 104 1.96 10.24 -4.88
CA ARG A 104 2.88 11.22 -5.47
C ARG A 104 2.18 12.18 -6.43
N HIS A 105 1.19 11.71 -7.17
CA HIS A 105 0.46 12.57 -8.11
C HIS A 105 -0.36 13.65 -7.38
N VAL A 106 -1.04 13.28 -6.28
CA VAL A 106 -1.90 14.22 -5.54
C VAL A 106 -1.13 15.28 -4.76
N THR A 107 0.17 15.12 -4.52
CA THR A 107 1.00 16.21 -3.95
C THR A 107 1.20 17.34 -4.96
N VAL A 108 1.11 17.05 -6.25
CA VAL A 108 1.22 18.04 -7.34
C VAL A 108 -0.17 18.56 -7.74
N THR A 109 -1.15 17.66 -7.90
CA THR A 109 -2.51 18.03 -8.30
C THR A 109 -3.56 17.05 -7.79
N ASN A 110 -4.64 17.58 -7.18
CA ASN A 110 -5.78 16.79 -6.72
C ASN A 110 -6.76 16.40 -7.83
N GLN A 111 -6.31 16.32 -9.08
CA GLN A 111 -7.11 15.93 -10.24
C GLN A 111 -6.66 14.58 -10.79
N CYS A 112 -7.61 13.75 -11.17
CA CYS A 112 -7.35 12.45 -11.77
C CYS A 112 -6.53 12.58 -13.07
N PRO A 113 -5.46 11.78 -13.26
CA PRO A 113 -4.66 11.79 -14.49
C PRO A 113 -5.45 11.52 -15.78
N LEU A 114 -6.55 10.74 -15.67
CA LEU A 114 -7.29 10.24 -16.83
C LEU A 114 -8.46 11.14 -17.24
N ASP A 115 -9.17 11.73 -16.27
CA ASP A 115 -10.42 12.47 -16.53
C ASP A 115 -10.48 13.84 -15.84
N ARG A 116 -9.40 14.24 -15.15
CA ARG A 116 -9.25 15.52 -14.45
C ARG A 116 -10.29 15.79 -13.34
N ARG A 117 -11.11 14.80 -12.96
CA ARG A 117 -12.05 14.94 -11.84
C ARG A 117 -11.29 15.02 -10.52
N SER A 118 -11.81 15.81 -9.58
CA SER A 118 -11.18 15.97 -8.26
C SER A 118 -11.12 14.63 -7.51
N ILE A 119 -9.94 14.29 -7.01
CA ILE A 119 -9.69 13.12 -6.18
C ILE A 119 -9.81 13.54 -4.71
N ARG A 120 -10.51 12.73 -3.92
CA ARG A 120 -10.53 12.84 -2.45
C ARG A 120 -9.80 11.63 -1.85
N PRO A 121 -8.50 11.75 -1.48
CA PRO A 121 -7.68 10.64 -0.97
C PRO A 121 -8.34 9.80 0.13
N ARG A 122 -8.94 10.47 1.13
CA ARG A 122 -9.65 9.83 2.25
C ARG A 122 -10.85 8.96 1.83
N LYS A 123 -11.40 9.17 0.63
CA LYS A 123 -12.53 8.40 0.08
C LYS A 123 -12.10 7.33 -0.92
N ALA A 124 -10.80 7.22 -1.23
CA ALA A 124 -10.30 6.14 -2.07
C ALA A 124 -10.53 4.79 -1.39
N ARG A 125 -10.76 3.76 -2.18
CA ARG A 125 -11.00 2.39 -1.69
C ARG A 125 -10.02 1.42 -2.31
N ARG A 126 -9.82 0.27 -1.66
CA ARG A 126 -9.06 -0.85 -2.21
C ARG A 126 -10.03 -1.81 -2.91
N PRO A 127 -10.00 -1.93 -4.25
CA PRO A 127 -10.89 -2.84 -4.98
C PRO A 127 -10.41 -4.29 -4.80
N GLN A 128 -11.05 -5.05 -3.90
CA GLN A 128 -10.57 -6.39 -3.54
C GLN A 128 -10.56 -7.37 -4.73
N SER A 129 -11.54 -7.30 -5.63
CA SER A 129 -11.54 -8.14 -6.85
C SER A 129 -10.30 -7.94 -7.73
N MET A 130 -9.83 -6.70 -7.85
CA MET A 130 -8.61 -6.36 -8.59
C MET A 130 -7.37 -6.81 -7.84
N VAL A 131 -7.35 -6.68 -6.51
CA VAL A 131 -6.29 -7.25 -5.67
C VAL A 131 -6.16 -8.75 -5.91
N ASP A 132 -7.27 -9.48 -5.83
CA ASP A 132 -7.25 -10.93 -5.98
C ASP A 132 -6.81 -11.34 -7.39
N ALA A 133 -7.17 -10.56 -8.41
CA ALA A 133 -6.71 -10.77 -9.78
C ALA A 133 -5.19 -10.54 -9.93
N LEU A 134 -4.68 -9.47 -9.33
CA LEU A 134 -3.25 -9.16 -9.29
C LEU A 134 -2.44 -10.20 -8.51
N ASP A 135 -2.97 -10.71 -7.41
CA ASP A 135 -2.32 -11.69 -6.54
C ASP A 135 -2.20 -13.06 -7.23
N ARG A 136 -3.15 -13.42 -8.11
CA ARG A 136 -3.12 -14.65 -8.92
C ARG A 136 -2.16 -14.60 -10.12
N LEU A 137 -1.59 -13.44 -10.45
CA LEU A 137 -0.63 -13.36 -11.55
C LEU A 137 0.60 -14.20 -11.21
N THR A 138 1.08 -15.00 -12.17
CA THR A 138 2.28 -15.81 -12.02
C THR A 138 3.52 -15.06 -12.50
N VAL A 139 4.57 -15.08 -11.70
CA VAL A 139 5.86 -14.45 -11.98
C VAL A 139 6.99 -15.46 -11.84
N MET A 140 8.08 -15.22 -12.57
CA MET A 140 9.33 -15.94 -12.37
C MET A 140 9.96 -15.51 -11.05
N CYS A 141 10.63 -16.44 -10.37
CA CYS A 141 11.41 -16.11 -9.18
C CYS A 141 12.47 -15.04 -9.52
N PRO A 142 12.61 -13.97 -8.72
CA PRO A 142 13.68 -12.98 -8.93
C PRO A 142 15.11 -13.55 -8.90
N ASN A 143 15.29 -14.74 -8.33
CA ASN A 143 16.55 -15.48 -8.34
C ASN A 143 16.67 -16.43 -9.55
N ALA A 144 15.89 -16.23 -10.63
CA ALA A 144 15.98 -17.05 -11.84
C ALA A 144 17.37 -17.02 -12.48
N ASN A 145 18.01 -15.84 -12.50
CA ASN A 145 19.38 -15.67 -12.96
C ASN A 145 20.41 -16.42 -12.10
N GLN A 146 20.06 -16.80 -10.87
CA GLN A 146 20.89 -17.62 -9.98
C GLN A 146 20.59 -19.12 -10.11
N GLY A 147 19.60 -19.51 -10.93
CA GLY A 147 19.24 -20.91 -11.19
C GLY A 147 17.86 -21.32 -10.68
N CYS A 148 17.07 -20.44 -10.06
CA CYS A 148 15.73 -20.79 -9.60
C CYS A 148 14.70 -20.81 -10.75
N SER A 149 14.17 -21.97 -11.11
CA SER A 149 13.17 -22.11 -12.18
C SER A 149 11.71 -22.03 -11.70
N SER A 150 11.47 -21.60 -10.47
CA SER A 150 10.10 -21.55 -9.91
C SER A 150 9.28 -20.42 -10.53
N SER A 151 8.08 -20.76 -11.02
CA SER A 151 6.99 -19.83 -11.29
C SER A 151 6.06 -19.82 -10.09
N ILE A 152 5.77 -18.63 -9.57
CA ILE A 152 5.04 -18.45 -8.32
C ILE A 152 3.98 -17.36 -8.47
N ASN A 153 2.90 -17.45 -7.70
CA ASN A 153 1.93 -16.38 -7.64
C ASN A 153 2.57 -15.12 -7.03
N ARG A 154 2.16 -13.96 -7.52
CA ARG A 154 2.69 -12.66 -7.13
C ARG A 154 2.62 -12.41 -5.63
N ASP A 155 1.56 -12.87 -4.97
CA ASP A 155 1.38 -12.74 -3.51
C ASP A 155 2.30 -13.65 -2.67
N GLN A 156 2.91 -14.67 -3.29
CA GLN A 156 3.80 -15.63 -2.65
C GLN A 156 5.28 -15.32 -2.88
N VAL A 157 5.61 -14.30 -3.66
CA VAL A 157 6.99 -13.97 -4.05
C VAL A 157 7.90 -13.80 -2.84
N VAL A 158 7.50 -13.00 -1.85
CA VAL A 158 8.31 -12.77 -0.64
C VAL A 158 8.51 -14.08 0.13
N THR A 159 7.44 -14.85 0.33
CA THR A 159 7.51 -16.14 1.04
C THR A 159 8.45 -17.11 0.34
N HIS A 160 8.41 -17.16 -1.00
CA HIS A 160 9.30 -17.99 -1.79
C HIS A 160 10.76 -17.53 -1.64
N ILE A 161 11.06 -16.25 -1.85
CA ILE A 161 12.45 -15.74 -1.82
C ILE A 161 13.11 -16.00 -0.47
N LEU A 162 12.38 -15.88 0.64
CA LEU A 162 12.88 -16.17 1.98
C LEU A 162 13.28 -17.64 2.19
N ARG A 163 12.73 -18.56 1.39
CA ARG A 163 13.01 -20.01 1.43
C ARG A 163 13.73 -20.51 0.18
N CYS A 164 14.06 -19.62 -0.74
CA CYS A 164 14.64 -19.97 -2.02
C CYS A 164 16.09 -20.42 -1.80
N ALA A 165 16.42 -21.62 -2.28
CA ALA A 165 17.78 -22.17 -2.19
C ALA A 165 18.83 -21.29 -2.91
N TYR A 166 18.39 -20.46 -3.85
CA TYR A 166 19.22 -19.56 -4.65
C TYR A 166 19.26 -18.12 -4.12
N ASN A 167 18.69 -17.87 -2.93
CA ASN A 167 18.84 -16.58 -2.27
C ASN A 167 20.25 -16.47 -1.70
N ALA A 168 21.06 -15.55 -2.23
CA ALA A 168 22.47 -15.36 -1.86
C ALA A 168 22.70 -15.08 -0.37
N ARG A 169 21.65 -14.75 0.41
CA ARG A 169 21.70 -14.57 1.86
C ARG A 169 21.59 -15.87 2.67
N VAL A 170 21.14 -16.97 2.06
CA VAL A 170 20.98 -18.29 2.69
C VAL A 170 22.23 -19.17 2.49
N SER A 171 23.04 -18.87 1.49
CA SER A 171 24.18 -19.69 1.07
C SER A 171 25.50 -19.48 1.84
N LYS A 172 25.48 -18.93 3.07
CA LYS A 172 26.71 -18.81 3.89
C LYS A 172 26.82 -19.75 5.09
N ASP A 173 25.78 -20.51 5.47
CA ASP A 173 25.82 -21.40 6.64
C ASP A 173 25.41 -22.85 6.35
N ASN A 174 25.75 -23.39 5.18
CA ASN A 174 25.69 -24.83 4.95
C ASN A 174 26.85 -25.26 4.06
N THR A 175 28.06 -25.29 4.61
CA THR A 175 29.02 -26.32 4.22
C THR A 175 28.51 -27.64 4.79
N PRO A 176 28.08 -28.62 3.97
CA PRO A 176 28.01 -29.99 4.44
C PRO A 176 29.46 -30.41 4.61
N ASP A 177 29.90 -30.49 5.86
CA ASP A 177 31.12 -31.20 6.21
C ASP A 177 30.87 -32.67 5.83
N LYS A 178 31.35 -33.04 4.65
CA LYS A 178 31.42 -34.41 4.15
C LYS A 178 32.89 -34.78 4.12
N ASP A 179 33.31 -35.40 5.23
CA ASP A 179 34.32 -36.44 5.37
C ASP A 179 35.53 -36.42 4.41
N MET A 180 36.71 -36.12 4.96
CA MET A 180 37.90 -36.99 4.84
C MET A 180 38.91 -36.72 5.96
#